data_AF-A0AA38JL97-F1
#
_entry.id   AF-A0AA38JL97-F1
#
_cell.length_a   1.000
_cell.length_b   1.000
_cell.length_c   1.000
_cell.angle_alpha   90.00
_cell.angle_beta   90.00
_cell.angle_gamma   90.00
#
_symmetry.space_group_name_H-M   'P 1'
#
loop_
_entity.id
_entity.type
_entity.pdbx_description
1 polymer ?
#
loop_
_entity_poly.entity_id
_entity_poly.type
_entity_poly.pdbx_seq_one_letter_code
_entity_poly.pdbx_strand_id
1 'polypeptide(L)'
;MSNHDLRRQSLPPATTGSPLRPTSPLAVSSTPPPTTRTVNTPSPTRPLSKAPPTPPARTSTRARDLLRKHYGLGMGTPGSSGRNTPDERDPMNMDSPSFDAKAYYSQLITTANLSTLLKKENELIGEIRLLDSERQNLVYNHHHELIAASDTIGAMKSHAESLDADLDLLKAAFSEISRLSSELASLDQINGRENTPPVDSGNRSLA
;
A
#
# COMPACT_ATOMS: atom_id res chain seq x y z
N MET A 1 -10.71 75.69 -8.56
CA MET A 1 -11.87 74.79 -8.73
C MET A 1 -11.29 73.36 -8.73
N SER A 2 -10.81 72.83 -7.60
CA SER A 2 -11.51 72.28 -6.43
C SER A 2 -12.42 71.09 -6.75
N ASN A 3 -11.93 69.92 -6.30
CA ASN A 3 -12.66 68.72 -5.85
C ASN A 3 -13.29 67.87 -6.99
N HIS A 4 -13.23 66.53 -7.02
CA HIS A 4 -13.19 65.52 -5.97
C HIS A 4 -12.65 64.19 -6.55
N ASP A 5 -11.51 63.69 -6.07
CA ASP A 5 -11.13 62.28 -6.21
C ASP A 5 -11.58 61.54 -4.94
N LEU A 6 -12.79 60.99 -4.96
CA LEU A 6 -13.27 60.09 -3.91
C LEU A 6 -12.68 58.70 -4.13
N ARG A 7 -11.65 58.42 -3.34
CA ARG A 7 -11.18 57.10 -2.93
C ARG A 7 -12.39 56.19 -2.60
N ARG A 8 -12.80 55.33 -3.53
CA ARG A 8 -13.63 54.16 -3.19
C ARG A 8 -12.73 53.14 -2.50
N GLN A 9 -12.68 53.22 -1.18
CA GLN A 9 -12.21 52.14 -0.32
C GLN A 9 -13.13 50.93 -0.50
N SER A 10 -12.57 49.81 -0.95
CA SER A 10 -13.23 48.52 -0.99
C SER A 10 -13.30 47.91 0.42
N LEU A 11 -14.50 47.86 0.99
CA LEU A 11 -14.83 47.06 2.16
C LEU A 11 -14.95 45.57 1.75
N PRO A 12 -14.33 44.62 2.46
CA PRO A 12 -14.72 43.22 2.36
C PRO A 12 -15.97 42.92 3.22
N PRO A 13 -16.89 42.03 2.78
CA PRO A 13 -18.04 41.67 3.57
C PRO A 13 -17.63 40.82 4.79
N ALA A 14 -18.24 41.15 5.94
CA ALA A 14 -18.13 40.40 7.17
C ALA A 14 -18.78 39.01 7.01
N THR A 15 -18.00 37.95 7.17
CA THR A 15 -18.53 36.62 7.43
C THR A 15 -18.55 36.39 8.93
N THR A 16 -19.75 36.48 9.49
CA THR A 16 -20.11 35.98 10.81
C THR A 16 -20.14 34.46 10.75
N GLY A 17 -19.35 33.79 11.59
CA GLY A 17 -19.35 32.32 11.66
C GLY A 17 -18.45 31.83 12.79
N SER A 18 -19.00 31.82 14.00
CA SER A 18 -18.38 31.35 15.22
C SER A 18 -17.83 29.92 15.11
N PRO A 19 -16.60 29.62 15.54
CA PRO A 19 -16.19 28.25 15.81
C PRO A 19 -16.74 27.82 17.17
N LEU A 20 -17.58 26.78 17.16
CA LEU A 20 -18.12 26.14 18.35
C LEU A 20 -16.99 25.50 19.18
N ARG A 21 -16.89 25.99 20.41
CA ARG A 21 -16.16 25.49 21.57
C ARG A 21 -16.25 23.96 21.73
N PRO A 22 -15.14 23.23 21.89
CA PRO A 22 -15.17 21.88 22.46
C PRO A 22 -15.34 21.99 23.98
N THR A 23 -16.41 21.42 24.51
CA THR A 23 -16.60 21.21 25.95
C THR A 23 -15.90 19.94 26.39
N SER A 24 -14.71 20.06 26.98
CA SER A 24 -14.11 19.01 27.80
C SER A 24 -14.64 19.11 29.23
N PRO A 25 -14.96 17.99 29.87
CA PRO A 25 -14.80 17.92 31.32
C PRO A 25 -13.93 16.74 31.76
N LEU A 26 -13.00 17.09 32.66
CA LEU A 26 -12.50 16.31 33.78
C LEU A 26 -11.40 15.27 33.50
N ALA A 27 -10.19 15.69 33.88
CA ALA A 27 -9.06 14.85 34.20
C ALA A 27 -9.39 13.93 35.38
N VAL A 28 -9.08 12.64 35.23
CA VAL A 28 -8.80 11.73 36.34
C VAL A 28 -7.34 11.32 36.20
N SER A 29 -6.56 11.74 37.20
CA SER A 29 -5.23 11.24 37.50
C SER A 29 -5.33 9.83 38.06
N SER A 30 -4.67 8.86 37.45
CA SER A 30 -4.22 7.66 38.14
C SER A 30 -2.88 7.20 37.57
N THR A 31 -1.93 7.08 38.49
CA THR A 31 -0.52 6.71 38.33
C THR A 31 -0.31 5.27 37.83
N PRO A 32 0.84 4.96 37.21
CA PRO A 32 1.07 3.68 36.52
C PRO A 32 1.49 2.55 37.48
N PRO A 33 1.19 1.27 37.18
CA PRO A 33 1.81 0.14 37.87
C PRO A 33 3.16 -0.24 37.25
N PRO A 34 4.10 -0.80 38.03
CA PRO A 34 5.43 -1.20 37.55
C PRO A 34 5.34 -2.49 36.71
N THR A 35 5.83 -2.43 35.47
CA THR A 35 6.01 -3.64 34.64
C THR A 35 7.34 -4.28 34.99
N THR A 36 7.29 -5.44 35.65
CA THR A 36 8.44 -6.34 35.79
C THR A 36 8.81 -6.92 34.43
N ARG A 37 10.07 -6.77 34.06
CA ARG A 37 10.73 -7.47 32.94
C ARG A 37 10.58 -8.99 33.15
N THR A 38 10.08 -9.70 32.15
CA THR A 38 10.40 -11.11 31.94
C THR A 38 10.61 -11.32 30.46
N VAL A 39 11.86 -11.60 30.11
CA VAL A 39 12.32 -11.88 28.76
C VAL A 39 12.16 -13.39 28.57
N ASN A 40 11.08 -13.83 27.94
CA ASN A 40 10.93 -15.22 27.51
C ASN A 40 10.97 -15.26 25.98
N THR A 41 12.16 -15.50 25.46
CA THR A 41 12.44 -15.89 24.08
C THR A 41 12.21 -17.39 23.91
N PRO A 42 11.37 -17.84 22.96
CA PRO A 42 11.50 -19.17 22.41
C PRO A 42 12.30 -19.08 21.10
N SER A 43 13.51 -19.65 21.13
CA SER A 43 14.37 -19.90 19.97
C SER A 43 13.66 -20.80 18.95
N PRO A 44 13.65 -20.49 17.64
CA PRO A 44 13.26 -21.46 16.63
C PRO A 44 14.48 -22.32 16.27
N THR A 45 14.54 -23.54 16.81
CA THR A 45 15.41 -24.61 16.32
C THR A 45 14.92 -25.05 14.93
N ARG A 46 15.75 -24.81 13.92
CA ARG A 46 15.61 -25.30 12.55
C ARG A 46 16.19 -26.71 12.44
N PRO A 47 15.42 -27.74 12.05
CA PRO A 47 16.00 -28.93 11.47
C PRO A 47 15.93 -28.83 9.94
N LEU A 48 17.10 -28.75 9.32
CA LEU A 48 17.27 -28.92 7.88
C LEU A 48 17.54 -30.42 7.62
N SER A 49 16.60 -31.13 6.97
CA SER A 49 16.86 -32.24 6.02
C SER A 49 15.65 -33.18 5.86
N LYS A 50 14.90 -33.02 4.76
CA LYS A 50 14.57 -34.14 3.86
C LYS A 50 13.98 -33.65 2.54
N ALA A 51 14.47 -34.26 1.48
CA ALA A 51 14.18 -34.03 0.07
C ALA A 51 12.67 -34.10 -0.28
N PRO A 52 12.24 -33.50 -1.41
CA PRO A 52 10.83 -33.43 -1.80
C PRO A 52 10.32 -34.82 -2.23
N PRO A 53 9.16 -35.28 -1.74
CA PRO A 53 8.48 -36.39 -2.38
C PRO A 53 7.81 -35.90 -3.66
N THR A 54 8.13 -36.61 -4.73
CA THR A 54 7.51 -36.63 -6.06
C THR A 54 5.98 -36.41 -5.98
N PRO A 55 5.37 -35.54 -6.80
CA PRO A 55 3.95 -35.21 -6.68
C PRO A 55 3.07 -36.36 -7.20
N PRO A 56 2.16 -36.93 -6.38
CA PRO A 56 1.02 -37.64 -6.93
C PRO A 56 0.05 -36.60 -7.50
N ALA A 57 -0.11 -36.63 -8.82
CA ALA A 57 -1.22 -35.96 -9.50
C ALA A 57 -2.53 -36.35 -8.79
N ARG A 58 -3.32 -35.35 -8.31
CA ARG A 58 -4.80 -35.36 -8.09
C ARG A 58 -5.33 -34.46 -6.95
N THR A 59 -4.60 -33.45 -6.47
CA THR A 59 -5.16 -32.40 -5.58
C THR A 59 -5.38 -31.05 -6.26
N SER A 60 -4.92 -30.90 -7.51
CA SER A 60 -4.98 -29.64 -8.27
C SER A 60 -6.42 -29.11 -8.46
N THR A 61 -7.43 -29.98 -8.53
CA THR A 61 -8.81 -29.55 -8.79
C THR A 61 -9.37 -28.68 -7.67
N ARG A 62 -9.15 -29.05 -6.39
CA ARG A 62 -9.71 -28.28 -5.26
C ARG A 62 -9.05 -26.92 -5.08
N ALA A 63 -7.71 -26.86 -5.19
CA ALA A 63 -6.99 -25.59 -5.15
C ALA A 63 -7.40 -24.72 -6.34
N ARG A 64 -7.47 -25.29 -7.54
CA ARG A 64 -7.91 -24.60 -8.75
C ARG A 64 -9.35 -24.09 -8.64
N ASP A 65 -10.25 -24.85 -8.01
CA ASP A 65 -11.63 -24.43 -7.74
C ASP A 65 -11.71 -23.33 -6.69
N LEU A 66 -10.85 -23.34 -5.67
CA LEU A 66 -10.78 -22.29 -4.66
C LEU A 66 -10.28 -20.98 -5.28
N LEU A 67 -9.22 -21.04 -6.09
CA LEU A 67 -8.71 -19.87 -6.83
C LEU A 67 -9.74 -19.37 -7.85
N ARG A 68 -10.47 -20.28 -8.52
CA ARG A 68 -11.57 -19.92 -9.42
C ARG A 68 -12.68 -19.15 -8.71
N LYS A 69 -13.04 -19.54 -7.49
CA LYS A 69 -14.02 -18.82 -6.66
C LYS A 69 -13.49 -17.46 -6.20
N HIS A 70 -12.22 -17.40 -5.83
CA HIS A 70 -11.60 -16.17 -5.32
C HIS A 70 -11.35 -15.11 -6.41
N TYR A 71 -11.13 -15.54 -7.65
CA TYR A 71 -10.82 -14.64 -8.77
C TYR A 71 -11.89 -14.65 -9.88
N GLY A 72 -13.06 -15.26 -9.64
CA GLY A 72 -14.19 -15.28 -10.59
C GLY A 72 -13.95 -16.01 -11.92
N LEU A 73 -12.80 -16.69 -12.10
CA LEU A 73 -12.30 -17.25 -13.38
C LEU A 73 -12.98 -18.56 -13.84
N GLY A 74 -14.27 -18.72 -13.55
CA GLY A 74 -15.05 -19.88 -14.02
C GLY A 74 -16.55 -19.68 -14.04
N MET A 75 -17.03 -18.47 -13.71
CA MET A 75 -18.19 -17.93 -14.38
C MET A 75 -17.66 -17.20 -15.61
N GLY A 76 -18.20 -17.51 -16.79
CA GLY A 76 -17.81 -16.83 -18.02
C GLY A 76 -17.85 -15.32 -17.83
N THR A 77 -16.77 -14.65 -18.23
CA THR A 77 -16.65 -13.22 -18.58
C THR A 77 -17.50 -12.22 -17.76
N PRO A 78 -16.87 -11.25 -17.06
CA PRO A 78 -17.59 -10.07 -16.57
C PRO A 78 -17.94 -9.19 -17.78
N GLY A 79 -19.11 -9.42 -18.37
CA GLY A 79 -19.56 -8.61 -19.51
C GLY A 79 -20.81 -9.06 -20.23
N SER A 80 -21.19 -10.34 -20.21
CA SER A 80 -22.45 -10.74 -20.88
C SER A 80 -22.88 -12.16 -20.51
N SER A 81 -23.48 -12.31 -19.34
CA SER A 81 -24.48 -13.34 -19.11
C SER A 81 -25.43 -12.76 -18.09
N GLY A 82 -26.47 -12.12 -18.61
CA GLY A 82 -27.53 -11.49 -17.84
C GLY A 82 -28.20 -12.50 -16.92
N ARG A 83 -27.66 -12.63 -15.71
CA ARG A 83 -28.48 -12.87 -14.54
C ARG A 83 -29.22 -11.57 -14.27
N ASN A 84 -30.22 -11.26 -15.09
CA ASN A 84 -31.20 -10.24 -14.73
C ASN A 84 -31.93 -10.80 -13.52
N THR A 85 -31.48 -10.46 -12.31
CA THR A 85 -32.31 -10.67 -11.14
C THR A 85 -33.56 -9.81 -11.34
N PRO A 86 -34.77 -10.32 -11.00
CA PRO A 86 -35.98 -9.51 -11.10
C PRO A 86 -35.85 -8.15 -10.37
N ASP A 87 -35.05 -8.09 -9.31
CA ASP A 87 -34.77 -6.88 -8.53
C ASP A 87 -34.02 -5.77 -9.28
N GLU A 88 -33.09 -6.09 -10.20
CA GLU A 88 -32.30 -5.05 -10.90
C GLU A 88 -33.13 -4.22 -11.91
N ARG A 89 -34.33 -4.68 -12.24
CA ARG A 89 -35.25 -3.99 -13.16
C ARG A 89 -36.54 -3.55 -12.49
N ASP A 90 -36.64 -3.67 -11.17
CA ASP A 90 -37.84 -3.27 -10.44
C ASP A 90 -37.83 -1.74 -10.19
N PRO A 91 -38.72 -0.97 -10.83
CA PRO A 91 -38.82 0.48 -10.59
C PRO A 91 -39.34 0.80 -9.19
N MET A 92 -39.84 -0.18 -8.44
CA MET A 92 -40.40 0.00 -7.11
C MET A 92 -39.40 -0.33 -5.97
N ASN A 93 -38.27 -0.94 -6.30
CA ASN A 93 -37.25 -1.30 -5.34
C ASN A 93 -36.23 -0.14 -5.22
N MET A 94 -36.05 0.40 -4.00
CA MET A 94 -35.17 1.56 -3.72
C MET A 94 -33.68 1.26 -3.97
N ASP A 95 -33.27 0.00 -3.90
CA ASP A 95 -31.88 -0.42 -4.14
C ASP A 95 -31.63 -0.75 -5.62
N SER A 96 -32.68 -0.73 -6.45
CA SER A 96 -32.58 -1.07 -7.87
C SER A 96 -32.03 0.10 -8.68
N PRO A 97 -31.13 -0.15 -9.66
CA PRO A 97 -30.67 0.88 -10.58
C PRO A 97 -31.81 1.43 -11.48
N SER A 98 -32.94 0.72 -11.57
CA SER A 98 -34.11 1.13 -12.34
C SER A 98 -35.18 1.87 -11.50
N PHE A 99 -34.89 2.20 -10.25
CA PHE A 99 -35.83 2.80 -9.30
C PHE A 99 -36.46 4.12 -9.80
N ASP A 100 -37.79 4.18 -9.81
CA ASP A 100 -38.56 5.41 -10.06
C ASP A 100 -39.11 5.98 -8.76
N ALA A 101 -38.40 6.97 -8.22
CA ALA A 101 -38.78 7.65 -6.99
C ALA A 101 -40.17 8.29 -7.05
N LYS A 102 -40.61 8.78 -8.21
CA LYS A 102 -41.90 9.46 -8.36
C LYS A 102 -43.05 8.47 -8.32
N ALA A 103 -42.91 7.34 -9.04
CA ALA A 103 -43.89 6.26 -9.00
C ALA A 103 -43.98 5.66 -7.59
N TYR A 104 -42.83 5.40 -6.95
CA TYR A 104 -42.77 4.87 -5.59
C TYR A 104 -43.46 5.78 -4.58
N TYR A 105 -43.14 7.08 -4.62
CA TYR A 105 -43.75 8.08 -3.74
C TYR A 105 -45.27 8.21 -3.96
N SER A 106 -45.71 8.22 -5.22
CA SER A 106 -47.13 8.38 -5.57
C SER A 106 -47.97 7.20 -5.06
N GLN A 107 -47.44 5.99 -5.15
CA GLN A 107 -48.10 4.82 -4.56
C GLN A 107 -48.08 4.92 -3.03
N LEU A 108 -46.94 5.24 -2.42
CA LEU A 108 -46.78 5.30 -0.98
C LEU A 108 -47.75 6.28 -0.33
N ILE A 109 -47.90 7.49 -0.87
CA ILE A 109 -48.83 8.51 -0.33
C ILE A 109 -50.30 8.12 -0.50
N THR A 110 -50.62 7.34 -1.55
CA THR A 110 -51.99 6.90 -1.85
C THR A 110 -52.40 5.70 -1.00
N THR A 111 -51.47 4.80 -0.68
CA THR A 111 -51.76 3.53 0.00
C THR A 111 -51.43 3.52 1.49
N ALA A 112 -50.49 4.36 1.95
CA ALA A 112 -50.01 4.35 3.33
C ALA A 112 -50.76 5.36 4.21
N ASN A 113 -50.81 5.08 5.51
CA ASN A 113 -51.38 6.03 6.49
C ASN A 113 -50.31 6.99 7.02
N LEU A 114 -50.73 8.08 7.67
CA LEU A 114 -49.82 9.12 8.17
C LEU A 114 -48.76 8.57 9.14
N SER A 115 -49.13 7.62 10.01
CA SER A 115 -48.17 7.03 10.97
C SER A 115 -47.08 6.25 10.25
N THR A 116 -47.43 5.47 9.22
CA THR A 116 -46.46 4.75 8.39
C THR A 116 -45.56 5.70 7.61
N LEU A 117 -46.10 6.83 7.13
CA LEU A 117 -45.32 7.83 6.40
C LEU A 117 -44.29 8.52 7.30
N LEU A 118 -44.68 8.91 8.52
CA LEU A 118 -43.75 9.49 9.50
C LEU A 118 -42.66 8.52 9.94
N LYS A 119 -42.99 7.23 10.07
CA LYS A 119 -41.97 6.20 10.38
C LYS A 119 -40.97 6.05 9.24
N LYS A 120 -41.48 5.96 8.00
CA LYS A 120 -40.66 5.89 6.78
C LYS A 120 -39.77 7.12 6.61
N GLU A 121 -40.28 8.31 6.92
CA GLU A 121 -39.46 9.53 6.90
C GLU A 121 -38.30 9.45 7.89
N ASN A 122 -38.57 9.08 9.14
CA ASN A 122 -37.51 8.97 10.15
C ASN A 122 -36.48 7.88 9.82
N GLU A 123 -36.93 6.75 9.27
CA GLU A 123 -36.08 5.67 8.76
C GLU A 123 -35.14 6.19 7.66
N LEU A 124 -35.68 6.83 6.63
CA LEU A 124 -34.89 7.38 5.52
C LEU A 124 -33.92 8.48 5.98
N ILE A 125 -34.31 9.34 6.91
CA ILE A 125 -33.39 10.33 7.48
C ILE A 125 -32.23 9.64 8.21
N GLY A 126 -32.51 8.55 8.92
CA GLY A 126 -31.48 7.71 9.57
C GLY A 126 -30.54 7.09 8.54
N GLU A 127 -31.08 6.47 7.51
CA GLU A 127 -30.32 5.85 6.41
C GLU A 127 -29.45 6.86 5.66
N ILE A 128 -29.97 8.05 5.35
CA ILE A 128 -29.21 9.12 4.69
C ILE A 128 -27.99 9.50 5.53
N ARG A 129 -28.16 9.66 6.85
CA ARG A 129 -27.04 9.98 7.76
C ARG A 129 -26.04 8.84 7.87
N LEU A 130 -26.53 7.59 7.90
CA LEU A 130 -25.66 6.42 7.93
C LEU A 130 -24.84 6.33 6.66
N LEU A 131 -25.48 6.37 5.48
CA LEU A 131 -24.82 6.33 4.18
C LEU A 131 -23.81 7.45 4.00
N ASP A 132 -24.10 8.66 4.47
CA ASP A 132 -23.11 9.75 4.42
C ASP A 132 -21.91 9.49 5.33
N SER A 133 -22.14 8.93 6.53
CA SER A 133 -21.04 8.57 7.43
C SER A 133 -20.20 7.40 6.90
N GLU A 134 -20.82 6.41 6.27
CA GLU A 134 -20.15 5.30 5.57
C GLU A 134 -19.33 5.80 4.37
N ARG A 135 -19.92 6.68 3.54
CA ARG A 135 -19.23 7.33 2.43
C ARG A 135 -17.99 8.08 2.93
N GLN A 136 -18.14 8.86 3.99
CA GLN A 136 -17.05 9.64 4.56
C GLN A 136 -15.96 8.71 5.14
N ASN A 137 -16.35 7.65 5.85
CA ASN A 137 -15.43 6.65 6.38
C ASN A 137 -14.63 5.96 5.26
N LEU A 138 -15.29 5.58 4.17
CA LEU A 138 -14.62 4.97 3.01
C LEU A 138 -13.60 5.92 2.38
N VAL A 139 -14.00 7.18 2.18
CA VAL A 139 -13.13 8.22 1.64
C VAL A 139 -11.92 8.44 2.54
N TYR A 140 -12.12 8.51 3.86
CA TYR A 140 -11.01 8.64 4.82
C TYR A 140 -10.06 7.44 4.79
N ASN A 141 -10.58 6.21 4.86
CA ASN A 141 -9.75 5.01 4.85
C ASN A 141 -8.94 4.93 3.57
N HIS A 142 -9.58 5.14 2.41
CA HIS A 142 -8.89 5.09 1.13
C HIS A 142 -7.83 6.19 0.99
N HIS A 143 -8.13 7.43 1.39
CA HIS A 143 -7.12 8.49 1.35
C HIS A 143 -5.97 8.23 2.32
N HIS A 144 -6.26 7.72 3.53
CA HIS A 144 -5.22 7.39 4.50
C HIS A 144 -4.31 6.28 3.99
N GLU A 145 -4.89 5.22 3.40
CA GLU A 145 -4.14 4.12 2.79
C GLU A 145 -3.30 4.58 1.60
N LEU A 146 -3.84 5.44 0.72
CA LEU A 146 -3.10 6.00 -0.41
C LEU A 146 -1.91 6.85 0.04
N ILE A 147 -2.09 7.66 1.09
CA ILE A 147 -1.01 8.46 1.67
C ILE A 147 0.06 7.51 2.26
N ALA A 148 -0.33 6.53 3.06
CA ALA A 148 0.60 5.56 3.65
C ALA A 148 1.37 4.74 2.58
N ALA A 149 0.69 4.36 1.50
CA ALA A 149 1.32 3.69 0.37
C ALA A 149 2.32 4.63 -0.35
N SER A 150 1.94 5.89 -0.56
CA SER A 150 2.83 6.90 -1.14
C SER A 150 4.08 7.13 -0.28
N ASP A 151 3.93 7.21 1.04
CA ASP A 151 5.06 7.33 1.97
C ASP A 151 5.97 6.10 1.92
N THR A 152 5.37 4.90 1.84
CA THR A 152 6.12 3.65 1.68
C THR A 152 6.90 3.62 0.37
N ILE A 153 6.30 4.05 -0.74
CA ILE A 153 6.99 4.17 -2.04
C ILE A 153 8.12 5.19 -1.96
N GLY A 154 7.93 6.31 -1.26
CA GLY A 154 8.97 7.30 -1.02
C GLY A 154 10.15 6.73 -0.25
N ALA A 155 9.90 6.00 0.83
CA ALA A 155 10.93 5.32 1.62
C ALA A 155 11.67 4.25 0.80
N MET A 156 10.94 3.42 0.04
CA MET A 156 11.53 2.42 -0.85
C MET A 156 12.44 3.07 -1.91
N LYS A 157 12.02 4.19 -2.48
CA LYS A 157 12.82 4.95 -3.45
C LYS A 157 14.12 5.46 -2.82
N SER A 158 14.04 6.09 -1.64
CA SER A 158 15.23 6.58 -0.94
C SER A 158 16.21 5.45 -0.59
N HIS A 159 15.70 4.28 -0.16
CA HIS A 159 16.55 3.11 0.08
C HIS A 159 17.20 2.55 -1.19
N ALA A 160 16.51 2.59 -2.33
CA ALA A 160 17.08 2.18 -3.61
C ALA A 160 18.21 3.14 -4.05
N GLU A 161 18.02 4.45 -3.87
CA GLU A 161 19.03 5.47 -4.17
C GLU A 161 20.28 5.32 -3.28
N SER A 162 20.10 5.03 -1.97
CA SER A 162 21.26 4.76 -1.10
C SER A 162 22.00 3.49 -1.48
N LEU A 163 21.28 2.44 -1.90
CA LEU A 163 21.90 1.18 -2.33
C LEU A 163 22.73 1.35 -3.61
N ASP A 164 22.27 2.18 -4.56
CA ASP A 164 23.01 2.47 -5.79
C ASP A 164 24.35 3.17 -5.46
N ALA A 165 24.33 4.14 -4.54
CA ALA A 165 25.54 4.79 -4.04
C ALA A 165 26.51 3.80 -3.35
N ASP A 166 25.99 2.87 -2.54
CA ASP A 166 26.80 1.82 -1.90
C ASP A 166 27.42 0.86 -2.93
N LEU A 167 26.70 0.52 -4.00
CA LEU A 167 27.21 -0.31 -5.09
C LEU A 167 28.32 0.39 -5.86
N ASP A 168 28.21 1.70 -6.09
CA ASP A 168 29.27 2.48 -6.74
C ASP A 168 30.54 2.57 -5.87
N LEU A 169 30.38 2.73 -4.55
CA LEU A 169 31.51 2.65 -3.61
C LEU A 169 32.18 1.27 -3.66
N LEU A 170 31.38 0.20 -3.71
CA LEU A 170 31.89 -1.17 -3.81
C LEU A 170 32.67 -1.40 -5.12
N LYS A 171 32.17 -0.89 -6.26
CA LYS A 171 32.88 -0.95 -7.55
C LYS A 171 34.21 -0.22 -7.50
N ALA A 172 34.25 0.96 -6.86
CA ALA A 172 35.48 1.72 -6.69
C ALA A 172 36.51 0.94 -5.84
N ALA A 173 36.07 0.34 -4.75
CA ALA A 173 36.92 -0.50 -3.90
C ALA A 173 37.49 -1.71 -4.66
N PHE A 174 36.67 -2.43 -5.43
CA PHE A 174 37.15 -3.54 -6.27
C PHE A 174 38.12 -3.10 -7.36
N SER A 175 37.91 -1.91 -7.94
CA SER A 175 38.84 -1.34 -8.91
C SER A 175 40.20 -1.06 -8.30
N GLU A 176 40.23 -0.52 -7.08
CA GLU A 176 41.48 -0.27 -6.35
C GLU A 176 42.17 -1.59 -5.94
N ILE A 177 41.43 -2.59 -5.47
CA ILE A 177 41.98 -3.92 -5.19
C ILE A 177 42.59 -4.53 -6.47
N SER A 178 41.90 -4.42 -7.60
CA SER A 178 42.38 -4.92 -8.89
C SER A 178 43.65 -4.20 -9.35
N ARG A 179 43.73 -2.88 -9.13
CA ARG A 179 44.91 -2.06 -9.40
C ARG A 179 46.10 -2.50 -8.55
N LEU A 180 45.91 -2.60 -7.24
CA LEU A 180 46.94 -3.03 -6.28
C LEU A 180 47.40 -4.47 -6.56
N SER A 181 46.48 -5.38 -6.91
CA SER A 181 46.82 -6.75 -7.29
C SER A 181 47.65 -6.80 -8.58
N SER A 182 47.33 -5.96 -9.57
CA SER A 182 48.09 -5.89 -10.82
C SER A 182 49.49 -5.33 -10.61
N GLU A 183 49.61 -4.31 -9.75
CA GLU A 183 50.89 -3.75 -9.31
C GLU A 183 51.76 -4.80 -8.62
N LEU A 184 51.19 -5.55 -7.66
CA LEU A 184 51.88 -6.63 -6.96
C LEU A 184 52.34 -7.75 -7.93
N ALA A 185 51.48 -8.15 -8.86
CA ALA A 185 51.81 -9.15 -9.87
C ALA A 185 52.94 -8.69 -10.82
N SER A 186 52.96 -7.40 -11.18
CA SER A 186 54.04 -6.82 -11.98
C SER A 186 55.38 -6.83 -11.23
N LEU A 187 55.36 -6.53 -9.92
CA LEU A 187 56.56 -6.54 -9.07
C LEU A 187 57.10 -7.97 -8.90
N ASP A 188 56.24 -8.95 -8.69
CA ASP A 188 56.62 -10.36 -8.62
C ASP A 188 57.25 -10.86 -9.94
N GLN A 189 56.72 -10.42 -11.08
CA GLN A 189 57.28 -10.75 -12.40
C GLN A 189 58.64 -10.09 -12.70
N ILE A 190 58.91 -8.94 -12.08
CA ILE A 190 60.22 -8.27 -12.12
C ILE A 190 61.22 -9.03 -11.23
N ASN A 191 60.84 -9.38 -10.00
CA ASN A 191 61.70 -10.14 -9.08
C ASN A 191 61.95 -11.59 -9.55
N GLY A 192 60.99 -12.22 -10.25
CA GLY A 192 61.14 -13.57 -10.81
C GLY A 192 62.13 -13.67 -11.98
N ARG A 193 62.58 -12.55 -12.56
CA ARG A 193 63.55 -12.52 -13.66
C ARG A 193 65.02 -12.45 -13.23
N GLU A 194 65.31 -12.28 -11.94
CA GLU A 194 66.70 -12.17 -11.45
C GLU A 194 67.31 -13.53 -11.00
N ASN A 195 66.52 -14.60 -10.87
CA ASN A 195 66.98 -15.89 -10.34
C ASN A 195 67.00 -17.05 -11.36
N THR A 196 67.54 -16.83 -12.57
CA THR A 196 67.99 -17.93 -13.44
C THR A 196 69.46 -17.75 -13.80
N PRO A 197 70.40 -18.58 -13.28
CA PRO A 197 71.80 -18.51 -13.70
C PRO A 197 71.93 -18.93 -15.18
N PRO A 198 72.92 -18.38 -15.92
CA PRO A 198 73.19 -18.82 -17.28
C PRO A 198 73.68 -20.27 -17.25
N VAL A 199 73.05 -21.13 -18.04
CA VAL A 199 73.50 -22.51 -18.27
C VAL A 199 74.76 -22.43 -19.13
N ASP A 200 75.92 -22.51 -18.47
CA ASP A 200 77.24 -22.65 -19.12
C ASP A 200 77.28 -23.96 -19.90
N SER A 201 77.16 -23.86 -21.21
CA SER A 201 77.32 -24.96 -22.15
C SER A 201 78.71 -24.88 -22.76
N GLY A 202 79.72 -25.46 -22.09
CA GLY A 202 81.07 -25.42 -22.67
C GLY A 202 82.19 -26.07 -21.86
N ASN A 203 82.23 -27.41 -21.80
CA ASN A 203 83.42 -28.20 -22.15
C ASN A 203 83.34 -29.63 -21.60
N ARG A 204 83.14 -30.58 -22.52
CA ARG A 204 83.58 -31.96 -22.32
C ARG A 204 84.31 -32.40 -23.58
N SER A 205 85.51 -31.85 -23.78
CA SER A 205 86.44 -32.37 -24.77
C SER A 205 87.33 -33.40 -24.07
N LEU A 206 87.15 -34.65 -24.46
CA LEU A 206 88.01 -35.77 -24.15
C LEU A 206 89.37 -35.57 -24.85
N ALA A 207 90.46 -35.61 -24.08
CA ALA A 207 91.79 -36.03 -24.53
C ALA A 207 92.59 -36.46 -23.29
#